data_AF-A0A3D4X287-F1
#
_entry.id   AF-A0A3D4X287-F1
#
_cell.length_a   1.000
_cell.length_b   1.000
_cell.length_c   1.000
_cell.angle_alpha   90.00
_cell.angle_beta   90.00
_cell.angle_gamma   90.00
#
_symmetry.space_group_name_H-M   'P 1'
#
loop_
_entity.id
_entity.type
_entity.pdbx_description
1 polymer ?
#
loop_
_entity_poly.entity_id
_entity_poly.type
_entity_poly.pdbx_seq_one_letter_code
_entity_poly.pdbx_strand_id
1 'polypeptide(L)'
;MPLTESLSEVIDGRVVAIEVGKTIDRFVIRGLADADDARQQFEVMKGAVLAASLQIGGGVRVRHDLVIVDDATKPPSDPSLPIAFSEGRSLSGIMLGVGQVSFQTEKVLPAFLAALRFGFSSTQLRLALRDERVALAGVLYVDSYYETSVQAQFLSLVGVLEVLKDQAPRSAAALDMIGRWRSEVKALEDHEAQAIRGTLKDMTTISIGQGIRSVVRRHLGEESAREAKILYELRSELIHTGTTSADLNEARRRAARFANSLLMRILMAGGVG
;
A
#
# COMPACT_ATOMS: atom_id res chain seq x y z
N MET A 1 -4.63 -23.75 28.21
CA MET A 1 -4.42 -22.50 27.44
C MET A 1 -3.29 -22.75 26.46
N PRO A 2 -3.42 -22.42 25.16
CA PRO A 2 -2.25 -22.46 24.29
C PRO A 2 -1.23 -21.43 24.81
N LEU A 3 0.04 -21.82 24.87
CA LEU A 3 1.14 -20.93 25.25
C LEU A 3 1.23 -19.82 24.20
N THR A 4 0.96 -18.57 24.61
CA THR A 4 1.29 -17.40 23.80
C THR A 4 2.79 -17.22 23.88
N GLU A 5 3.49 -17.34 22.76
CA GLU A 5 4.91 -17.01 22.70
C GLU A 5 5.04 -15.48 22.59
N SER A 6 5.70 -14.87 23.57
CA SER A 6 6.04 -13.46 23.53
C SER A 6 7.48 -13.32 23.04
N LEU A 7 7.63 -12.73 21.85
CA LEU A 7 8.93 -12.39 21.28
C LEU A 7 9.19 -10.92 21.53
N SER A 8 10.21 -10.60 22.32
CA SER A 8 10.63 -9.23 22.58
C SER A 8 11.98 -8.97 21.92
N GLU A 9 12.05 -7.90 21.13
CA GLU A 9 13.27 -7.46 20.46
C GLU A 9 13.54 -5.99 20.70
N VAL A 10 14.82 -5.63 20.76
CA VAL A 10 15.24 -4.24 20.78
C VAL A 10 15.53 -3.80 19.37
N ILE A 11 14.72 -2.88 18.84
CA ILE A 11 14.88 -2.31 17.50
C ILE A 11 15.04 -0.80 17.67
N ASP A 12 16.16 -0.26 17.20
CA ASP A 12 16.50 1.17 17.34
C ASP A 12 16.41 1.70 18.79
N GLY A 13 16.90 0.90 19.74
CA GLY A 13 16.87 1.23 21.17
C GLY A 13 15.51 1.07 21.87
N ARG A 14 14.47 0.61 21.16
CA ARG A 14 13.12 0.43 21.70
C ARG A 14 12.74 -1.03 21.77
N VAL A 15 12.01 -1.43 22.83
CA VAL A 15 11.50 -2.78 22.97
C VAL A 15 10.23 -2.93 22.16
N VAL A 16 10.28 -3.74 21.11
CA VAL A 16 9.13 -4.20 20.33
C VAL A 16 8.83 -5.62 20.78
N ALA A 17 7.70 -5.81 21.45
CA ALA A 17 7.18 -7.11 21.83
C ALA A 17 6.05 -7.53 20.89
N ILE A 18 6.07 -8.80 20.50
CA ILE A 18 5.09 -9.41 19.60
C ILE A 18 4.54 -10.62 20.33
N GLU A 19 3.26 -10.60 20.65
CA GLU A 19 2.55 -11.75 21.21
C GLU A 19 2.01 -12.58 20.05
N VAL A 20 2.49 -13.81 19.95
CA VAL A 20 2.14 -14.74 18.89
C VAL A 20 1.40 -15.94 19.50
N GLY A 21 0.17 -16.16 19.03
CA GLY A 21 -0.61 -17.35 19.30
C GLY A 21 -0.70 -18.22 18.04
N LYS A 22 -1.92 -18.66 17.67
CA LYS A 22 -2.15 -19.25 16.33
C LYS A 22 -2.08 -18.22 15.21
N THR A 23 -2.19 -16.95 15.57
CA THR A 23 -2.09 -15.76 14.72
C THR A 23 -1.14 -14.78 15.40
N ILE A 24 -0.71 -13.74 14.67
CA ILE A 24 -0.01 -12.62 15.29
C ILE A 24 -1.09 -11.81 16.01
N ASP A 25 -1.14 -11.90 17.33
CA ASP A 25 -2.29 -11.43 18.09
C ASP A 25 -2.09 -9.98 18.56
N ARG A 26 -0.84 -9.61 18.87
CA ARG A 26 -0.54 -8.27 19.39
C ARG A 26 0.89 -7.79 19.07
N PHE A 27 1.02 -6.52 18.69
CA PHE A 27 2.27 -5.76 18.78
C PHE A 27 2.24 -4.83 19.98
N VAL A 28 3.38 -4.65 20.65
CA VAL A 28 3.58 -3.67 21.72
C VAL A 28 4.92 -2.96 21.50
N ILE A 29 4.89 -1.66 21.22
CA ILE A 29 6.10 -0.81 21.19
C ILE A 29 6.20 -0.09 22.53
N ARG A 30 7.24 -0.33 23.33
CA ARG A 30 7.42 0.33 24.64
C ARG A 30 8.43 1.48 24.58
N GLY A 31 8.38 2.35 25.59
CA GLY A 31 9.36 3.44 25.77
C GLY A 31 9.06 4.67 24.93
N LEU A 32 7.78 5.07 24.88
CA LEU A 32 7.33 6.26 24.17
C LEU A 32 7.48 7.50 25.07
N ALA A 33 8.04 8.59 24.53
CA ALA A 33 8.29 9.81 25.30
C ALA A 33 6.99 10.58 25.58
N ASP A 34 6.17 10.77 24.55
CA ASP A 34 4.92 11.55 24.60
C ASP A 34 3.99 11.13 23.45
N ALA A 35 2.84 11.82 23.33
CA ALA A 35 1.82 11.56 22.33
C ALA A 35 2.32 11.74 20.88
N ASP A 36 3.27 12.66 20.65
CA ASP A 36 3.79 12.93 19.31
C ASP A 36 4.81 11.87 18.92
N ASP A 37 5.67 11.44 19.85
CA ASP A 37 6.53 10.25 19.65
C ASP A 37 5.68 9.00 19.39
N ALA A 38 4.56 8.81 20.09
CA ALA A 38 3.65 7.71 19.85
C ALA A 38 3.07 7.73 18.41
N ARG A 39 2.61 8.89 17.92
CA ARG A 39 2.14 9.03 16.54
C ARG A 39 3.25 8.78 15.53
N GLN A 40 4.45 9.30 15.78
CA GLN A 40 5.60 9.08 14.91
C GLN A 40 5.97 7.59 14.83
N GLN A 41 6.04 6.90 15.96
CA GLN A 41 6.31 5.47 15.98
C GLN A 41 5.20 4.65 15.32
N PHE A 42 3.95 5.09 15.46
CA PHE A 42 2.84 4.45 14.79
C PHE A 42 2.96 4.51 13.27
N GLU A 43 3.39 5.64 12.70
CA GLU A 43 3.67 5.74 11.27
C GLU A 43 4.83 4.83 10.83
N VAL A 44 5.92 4.77 11.61
CA VAL A 44 7.04 3.86 11.34
C VAL A 44 6.57 2.40 11.36
N MET A 45 5.77 2.04 12.35
CA MET A 45 5.22 0.70 12.49
C MET A 45 4.30 0.33 11.32
N LYS A 46 3.42 1.24 10.86
CA LYS A 46 2.60 1.01 9.67
C LYS A 46 3.46 0.67 8.45
N GLY A 47 4.53 1.43 8.24
CA GLY A 47 5.50 1.17 7.18
C GLY A 47 6.20 -0.19 7.33
N ALA A 48 6.61 -0.55 8.55
CA ALA A 48 7.23 -1.83 8.82
C ALA A 48 6.28 -3.01 8.58
N VAL A 49 5.03 -2.89 9.01
CA VAL A 49 4.00 -3.91 8.77
C VAL A 49 3.67 -4.05 7.28
N LEU A 50 3.68 -2.96 6.51
CA LEU A 50 3.56 -3.04 5.05
C LEU A 50 4.74 -3.79 4.43
N ALA A 51 5.99 -3.49 4.82
CA ALA A 51 7.15 -4.23 4.34
C ALA A 51 7.06 -5.72 4.68
N ALA A 52 6.59 -6.04 5.89
CA ALA A 52 6.37 -7.41 6.31
C ALA A 52 5.26 -8.11 5.52
N SER A 53 4.16 -7.42 5.24
CA SER A 53 3.07 -7.87 4.36
C SER A 53 3.61 -8.26 2.97
N LEU A 54 4.42 -7.37 2.38
CA LEU A 54 5.05 -7.61 1.09
C LEU A 54 6.01 -8.80 1.16
N GLN A 55 6.86 -8.89 2.19
CA GLN A 55 7.83 -9.99 2.29
C GLN A 55 7.17 -11.37 2.38
N ILE A 56 6.03 -11.47 3.06
CA ILE A 56 5.32 -12.74 3.22
C ILE A 56 4.31 -13.01 2.09
N GLY A 57 4.12 -12.05 1.18
CA GLY A 57 3.12 -12.14 0.11
C GLY A 57 1.68 -12.20 0.63
N GLY A 58 1.40 -11.50 1.73
CA GLY A 58 0.11 -11.46 2.43
C GLY A 58 -0.30 -10.03 2.78
N GLY A 59 -1.52 -9.84 3.29
CA GLY A 59 -2.00 -8.55 3.77
C GLY A 59 -2.08 -8.52 5.29
N VAL A 60 -1.26 -7.71 5.95
CA VAL A 60 -1.38 -7.42 7.38
C VAL A 60 -1.94 -6.01 7.52
N ARG A 61 -3.24 -5.91 7.81
CA ARG A 61 -3.92 -4.62 7.93
C ARG A 61 -3.63 -3.96 9.27
N VAL A 62 -3.20 -2.70 9.19
CA VAL A 62 -3.13 -1.77 10.33
C VAL A 62 -4.16 -0.66 10.07
N ARG A 63 -5.04 -0.38 11.04
CA ARG A 63 -5.97 0.74 10.92
C ARG A 63 -5.22 2.07 10.91
N HIS A 64 -5.83 3.11 10.35
CA HIS A 64 -5.12 4.37 10.07
C HIS A 64 -5.03 5.29 11.31
N ASP A 65 -5.91 5.10 12.29
CA ASP A 65 -6.02 5.98 13.44
C ASP A 65 -5.42 5.34 14.69
N LEU A 66 -4.48 6.06 15.31
CA LEU A 66 -3.99 5.76 16.65
C LEU A 66 -4.87 6.47 17.68
N VAL A 67 -5.50 5.69 18.57
CA VAL A 67 -6.25 6.23 19.70
C VAL A 67 -5.31 6.35 20.89
N ILE A 68 -5.19 7.54 21.47
CA ILE A 68 -4.42 7.75 22.71
C ILE A 68 -5.40 7.70 23.87
N VAL A 69 -5.15 6.79 24.82
CA VAL A 69 -6.00 6.50 25.98
C VAL A 69 -5.19 6.83 27.23
N ASP A 70 -5.72 7.70 28.09
CA ASP A 70 -5.13 7.97 29.40
C ASP A 70 -5.62 6.95 30.46
N ASP A 71 -5.01 6.95 31.64
CA ASP A 71 -5.37 6.05 32.75
C ASP A 71 -6.84 6.17 33.19
N ALA A 72 -7.51 7.28 32.86
CA ALA A 72 -8.91 7.53 33.20
C ALA A 72 -9.89 7.02 32.12
N THR A 73 -9.42 6.79 30.91
CA THR A 73 -10.24 6.45 29.76
C THR A 73 -10.30 4.93 29.59
N LYS A 74 -11.52 4.38 29.51
CA LYS A 74 -11.68 2.95 29.24
C LYS A 74 -11.15 2.63 27.82
N PRO A 75 -10.27 1.64 27.65
CA PRO A 75 -9.80 1.24 26.33
C PRO A 75 -10.99 0.91 25.39
N PRO A 76 -10.90 1.26 24.10
CA PRO A 76 -11.86 0.84 23.10
C PRO A 76 -12.12 -0.67 23.17
N SER A 77 -13.38 -1.07 23.02
CA SER A 77 -13.76 -2.49 23.04
C SER A 77 -13.35 -3.25 21.78
N ASP A 78 -12.99 -2.55 20.71
CA ASP A 78 -12.56 -3.14 19.45
C ASP A 78 -11.06 -3.49 19.51
N PRO A 79 -10.68 -4.78 19.50
CA PRO A 79 -9.29 -5.21 19.63
C PRO A 79 -8.44 -4.90 18.38
N SER A 80 -9.05 -4.48 17.27
CA SER A 80 -8.34 -4.09 16.05
C SER A 80 -7.91 -2.63 16.04
N LEU A 81 -8.36 -1.83 17.01
CA LEU A 81 -7.97 -0.42 17.11
C LEU A 81 -6.55 -0.29 17.67
N PRO A 82 -5.66 0.43 16.96
CA PRO A 82 -4.38 0.80 17.49
C PRO A 82 -4.55 1.74 18.69
N ILE A 83 -4.03 1.34 19.85
CA ILE A 83 -4.15 2.13 21.08
C ILE A 83 -2.76 2.43 21.63
N ALA A 84 -2.46 3.70 21.87
CA ALA A 84 -1.37 4.12 22.75
C ALA A 84 -1.95 4.38 24.14
N PHE A 85 -1.41 3.72 25.16
CA PHE A 85 -1.87 3.85 26.54
C PHE A 85 -0.74 4.29 27.47
N SER A 86 -1.10 4.92 28.59
CA SER A 86 -0.18 5.23 29.70
C SER A 86 -0.12 4.09 30.72
N GLU A 87 1.05 3.90 31.35
CA GLU A 87 1.21 3.18 32.61
C GLU A 87 1.78 4.20 33.61
N GLY A 88 0.90 4.83 34.39
CA GLY A 88 1.30 5.90 35.31
C GLY A 88 1.58 7.21 34.56
N ARG A 89 2.83 7.70 34.56
CA ARG A 89 3.20 8.99 33.93
C ARG A 89 3.82 8.86 32.53
N SER A 90 3.98 7.64 32.01
CA SER A 90 4.66 7.37 30.75
C SER A 90 3.79 6.50 29.82
N LEU A 91 3.87 6.74 28.51
CA LEU A 91 3.18 5.91 27.51
C LEU A 91 3.85 4.53 27.40
N SER A 92 3.11 3.48 27.74
CA SER A 92 3.58 2.10 27.91
C SER A 92 3.60 1.32 26.61
N GLY A 93 2.76 1.67 25.63
CA GLY A 93 3.01 1.28 24.24
C GLY A 93 1.84 1.33 23.28
N ILE A 94 2.10 0.99 22.01
CA ILE A 94 1.07 0.85 20.97
C ILE A 94 0.62 -0.60 20.86
N MET A 95 -0.68 -0.86 21.00
CA MET A 95 -1.31 -2.18 20.81
C MET A 95 -1.91 -2.31 19.41
N LEU A 96 -1.66 -3.42 18.69
CA LEU A 96 -2.29 -3.71 17.38
C LEU A 96 -2.88 -5.12 17.32
N GLY A 97 -4.16 -5.24 16.98
CA GLY A 97 -4.74 -6.52 16.56
C GLY A 97 -4.56 -6.72 15.05
N VAL A 98 -3.87 -7.79 14.64
CA VAL A 98 -3.79 -8.19 13.23
C VAL A 98 -5.00 -9.05 12.91
N GLY A 99 -5.76 -8.68 11.85
CA GLY A 99 -6.90 -9.46 11.40
C GLY A 99 -6.54 -10.92 11.07
N GLN A 100 -7.54 -11.81 11.04
CA GLN A 100 -7.35 -13.24 10.80
C GLN A 100 -6.71 -13.52 9.44
N VAL A 101 -5.39 -13.66 9.41
CA VAL A 101 -4.71 -14.33 8.30
C VAL A 101 -4.12 -15.62 8.84
N SER A 102 -4.66 -16.74 8.36
CA SER A 102 -4.15 -18.06 8.69
C SER A 102 -2.83 -18.29 7.96
N PHE A 103 -1.74 -17.85 8.57
CA PHE A 103 -0.40 -18.22 8.12
C PHE A 103 0.04 -19.51 8.82
N GLN A 104 0.92 -20.28 8.17
CA GLN A 104 1.72 -21.27 8.89
C GLN A 104 2.74 -20.49 9.71
N THR A 105 2.34 -20.06 10.92
CA THR A 105 3.08 -19.13 11.78
C THR A 105 4.55 -19.53 11.90
N GLU A 106 4.85 -20.80 12.16
CA GLU A 106 6.22 -21.31 12.27
C GLU A 106 7.09 -21.05 11.03
N LYS A 107 6.51 -21.06 9.82
CA LYS A 107 7.25 -20.80 8.56
C LYS A 107 7.33 -19.32 8.21
N VAL A 108 6.28 -18.57 8.52
CA VAL A 108 6.13 -17.17 8.08
C VAL A 108 6.75 -16.21 9.08
N LEU A 109 6.69 -16.53 10.38
CA LEU A 109 7.15 -15.67 11.46
C LEU A 109 8.62 -15.22 11.31
N PRO A 110 9.60 -16.09 10.96
CA PRO A 110 10.97 -15.62 10.78
C PRO A 110 11.13 -14.55 9.69
N ALA A 111 10.49 -14.75 8.53
CA ALA A 111 10.53 -13.80 7.43
C ALA A 111 9.78 -12.49 7.77
N PHE A 112 8.67 -12.62 8.47
CA PHE A 112 7.88 -11.49 8.95
C PHE A 112 8.66 -10.62 9.93
N LEU A 113 9.31 -11.22 10.94
CA LEU A 113 10.16 -10.51 11.90
C LEU A 113 11.36 -9.83 11.22
N ALA A 114 12.01 -10.52 10.29
CA ALA A 114 13.12 -9.94 9.54
C ALA A 114 12.68 -8.68 8.76
N ALA A 115 11.50 -8.72 8.15
CA ALA A 115 10.94 -7.58 7.42
C ALA A 115 10.50 -6.43 8.35
N LEU A 116 9.98 -6.73 9.54
CA LEU A 116 9.71 -5.71 10.55
C LEU A 116 10.99 -4.97 10.97
N ARG A 117 12.05 -5.72 11.30
CA ARG A 117 13.36 -5.13 11.65
C ARG A 117 13.87 -4.22 10.54
N PHE A 118 13.75 -4.66 9.28
CA PHE A 118 14.08 -3.82 8.13
C PHE A 118 13.21 -2.56 8.11
N GLY A 119 11.90 -2.68 8.27
CA GLY A 119 10.99 -1.54 8.20
C GLY A 119 11.23 -0.47 9.27
N PHE A 120 11.51 -0.87 10.51
CA PHE A 120 11.84 0.05 11.59
C PHE A 120 13.18 0.78 11.37
N SER A 121 14.16 0.10 10.76
CA SER A 121 15.51 0.65 10.54
C SER A 121 15.69 1.36 9.19
N SER A 122 14.80 1.14 8.23
CA SER A 122 14.94 1.63 6.86
C SER A 122 14.53 3.09 6.71
N THR A 123 15.52 3.95 6.43
CA THR A 123 15.25 5.36 6.09
C THR A 123 14.63 5.50 4.71
N GLN A 124 15.01 4.65 3.76
CA GLN A 124 14.47 4.64 2.40
C GLN A 124 12.96 4.35 2.42
N LEU A 125 12.53 3.35 3.19
CA LEU A 125 11.11 3.05 3.34
C LEU A 125 10.33 4.26 3.86
N ARG A 126 10.85 4.95 4.88
CA ARG A 126 10.21 6.15 5.45
C ARG A 126 10.13 7.29 4.43
N LEU A 127 11.16 7.47 3.61
CA LEU A 127 11.15 8.47 2.54
C LEU A 127 10.12 8.13 1.46
N ALA A 128 10.06 6.87 1.03
CA ALA A 128 9.11 6.41 0.03
C ALA A 128 7.65 6.60 0.48
N LEU A 129 7.34 6.31 1.75
CA LEU A 129 6.00 6.44 2.31
C LEU A 129 5.55 7.89 2.55
N ARG A 130 6.42 8.89 2.39
CA ARG A 130 6.00 10.29 2.34
C ARG A 130 5.30 10.64 1.02
N ASP A 131 5.49 9.84 -0.02
CA ASP A 131 4.69 9.93 -1.24
C ASP A 131 3.34 9.28 -1.00
N GLU A 132 2.28 10.10 -1.02
CA GLU A 132 0.90 9.68 -0.81
C GLU A 132 0.47 8.55 -1.76
N ARG A 133 1.06 8.50 -2.97
CA ARG A 133 0.77 7.46 -3.96
C ARG A 133 1.37 6.12 -3.53
N VAL A 134 2.58 6.13 -2.99
CA VAL A 134 3.22 4.90 -2.47
C VAL A 134 2.45 4.39 -1.25
N ALA A 135 2.06 5.31 -0.35
CA ALA A 135 1.24 4.96 0.81
C ALA A 135 -0.10 4.34 0.40
N LEU A 136 -0.83 4.98 -0.52
CA LEU A 136 -2.11 4.46 -1.04
C LEU A 136 -1.94 3.12 -1.76
N ALA A 137 -0.88 2.96 -2.56
CA ALA A 137 -0.58 1.71 -3.23
C ALA A 137 -0.34 0.56 -2.23
N GLY A 138 0.32 0.85 -1.10
CA GLY A 138 0.46 -0.09 0.02
C GLY A 138 -0.87 -0.48 0.65
N VAL A 139 -1.77 0.48 0.87
CA VAL A 139 -3.13 0.23 1.39
C VAL A 139 -3.92 -0.68 0.44
N LEU A 140 -3.97 -0.33 -0.85
CA LEU A 140 -4.65 -1.15 -1.86
C LEU A 140 -4.09 -2.57 -1.95
N TYR A 141 -2.78 -2.72 -1.85
CA TYR A 141 -2.14 -4.03 -1.82
C TYR A 141 -2.63 -4.87 -0.64
N VAL A 142 -2.60 -4.32 0.58
CA VAL A 142 -3.05 -5.02 1.79
C VAL A 142 -4.53 -5.33 1.71
N ASP A 143 -5.36 -4.36 1.31
CA ASP A 143 -6.81 -4.51 1.23
C ASP A 143 -7.24 -5.57 0.21
N SER A 144 -6.46 -5.75 -0.86
CA SER A 144 -6.72 -6.82 -1.83
C SER A 144 -6.74 -8.23 -1.23
N TYR A 145 -6.14 -8.47 -0.06
CA TYR A 145 -6.19 -9.77 0.61
C TYR A 145 -7.48 -10.00 1.41
N TYR A 146 -8.25 -8.94 1.67
CA TYR A 146 -9.51 -9.00 2.41
C TYR A 146 -10.73 -8.91 1.51
N GLU A 147 -10.53 -8.65 0.21
CA GLU A 147 -11.58 -8.74 -0.80
C GLU A 147 -12.06 -10.18 -0.94
N THR A 148 -13.37 -10.37 -1.06
CA THR A 148 -13.97 -11.72 -1.15
C THR A 148 -14.05 -12.25 -2.58
N SER A 149 -14.20 -11.36 -3.57
CA SER A 149 -14.30 -11.74 -4.98
C SER A 149 -12.94 -11.68 -5.69
N VAL A 150 -12.66 -12.68 -6.53
CA VAL A 150 -11.41 -12.72 -7.32
C VAL A 150 -11.28 -11.49 -8.23
N GLN A 151 -12.41 -10.99 -8.74
CA GLN A 151 -12.50 -9.76 -9.54
C GLN A 151 -12.01 -8.56 -8.72
N ALA A 152 -12.57 -8.33 -7.52
CA ALA A 152 -12.18 -7.21 -6.67
C ALA A 152 -10.71 -7.31 -6.22
N GLN A 153 -10.24 -8.53 -5.89
CA GLN A 153 -8.83 -8.78 -5.61
C GLN A 153 -7.94 -8.37 -6.79
N PHE A 154 -8.27 -8.83 -8.01
CA PHE A 154 -7.52 -8.50 -9.22
C PHE A 154 -7.54 -7.01 -9.54
N LEU A 155 -8.71 -6.37 -9.49
CA LEU A 155 -8.86 -4.94 -9.75
C LEU A 155 -8.08 -4.10 -8.74
N SER A 156 -8.12 -4.46 -7.45
CA SER A 156 -7.35 -3.77 -6.41
C SER A 156 -5.84 -3.87 -6.65
N LEU A 157 -5.36 -5.06 -7.04
CA LEU A 157 -3.94 -5.29 -7.35
C LEU A 157 -3.47 -4.53 -8.60
N VAL A 158 -4.28 -4.43 -9.65
CA VAL A 158 -3.95 -3.58 -10.81
C VAL A 158 -4.07 -2.11 -10.44
N GLY A 159 -4.99 -1.75 -9.55
CA GLY A 159 -5.11 -0.41 -8.95
C GLY A 159 -3.83 0.06 -8.27
N VAL A 160 -3.07 -0.84 -7.62
CA VAL A 160 -1.73 -0.54 -7.09
C VAL A 160 -0.82 0.02 -8.20
N LEU A 161 -0.81 -0.61 -9.38
CA LEU A 161 -0.01 -0.16 -10.53
C LEU A 161 -0.50 1.19 -11.07
N GLU A 162 -1.82 1.39 -11.15
CA GLU A 162 -2.43 2.65 -11.58
C GLU A 162 -2.07 3.81 -10.66
N VAL A 163 -2.07 3.57 -9.35
CA VAL A 163 -1.67 4.57 -8.36
C VAL A 163 -0.19 4.90 -8.48
N LEU A 164 0.69 3.96 -8.85
CA LEU A 164 2.14 4.17 -8.96
C LEU A 164 2.61 4.66 -10.34
N LYS A 165 1.76 4.68 -11.35
CA LYS A 165 2.11 4.99 -12.76
C LYS A 165 2.87 6.31 -12.94
N ASP A 166 3.67 6.44 -13.98
CA ASP A 166 4.16 7.78 -14.32
C ASP A 166 3.04 8.72 -14.79
N GLN A 167 3.15 9.98 -14.42
CA GLN A 167 2.25 11.07 -14.86
C GLN A 167 2.99 12.10 -15.71
N ALA A 168 3.92 11.62 -16.55
CA ALA A 168 4.71 12.50 -17.38
C ALA A 168 3.82 13.28 -18.38
N PRO A 169 4.15 14.56 -18.65
CA PRO A 169 3.52 15.30 -19.72
C PRO A 169 3.80 14.64 -21.07
N ARG A 170 2.90 14.86 -22.05
CA ARG A 170 3.19 14.48 -23.43
C ARG A 170 4.32 15.32 -24.03
N SER A 171 4.79 14.91 -25.21
CA SER A 171 5.77 15.68 -25.98
C SER A 171 5.28 17.11 -26.25
N ALA A 172 6.20 18.07 -26.35
CA ALA A 172 5.89 19.47 -26.62
C ALA A 172 4.98 19.64 -27.86
N ALA A 173 5.30 18.94 -28.96
CA ALA A 173 4.48 18.98 -30.17
C ALA A 173 3.03 18.49 -29.95
N ALA A 174 2.83 17.46 -29.11
CA ALA A 174 1.49 16.99 -28.77
C ALA A 174 0.75 17.99 -27.87
N LEU A 175 1.45 18.60 -26.92
CA LEU A 175 0.88 19.65 -26.06
C LEU A 175 0.48 20.89 -26.86
N ASP A 176 1.28 21.31 -27.84
CA ASP A 176 0.95 22.43 -28.74
C ASP A 176 -0.30 22.12 -29.58
N MET A 177 -0.40 20.89 -30.10
CA MET A 177 -1.59 20.45 -30.82
C MET A 177 -2.84 20.45 -29.92
N ILE A 178 -2.74 19.90 -28.71
CA ILE A 178 -3.83 19.92 -27.73
C ILE A 178 -4.21 21.35 -27.35
N GLY A 179 -3.23 22.26 -27.21
CA GLY A 179 -3.45 23.68 -26.90
C GLY A 179 -4.27 24.39 -27.98
N ARG A 180 -4.01 24.10 -29.25
CA ARG A 180 -4.80 24.62 -30.38
C ARG A 180 -6.25 24.12 -30.32
N TRP A 181 -6.46 22.81 -30.17
CA TRP A 181 -7.81 22.24 -30.04
C TRP A 181 -8.57 22.80 -28.83
N ARG A 182 -7.90 23.00 -27.69
CA ARG A 182 -8.52 23.61 -26.52
C ARG A 182 -8.98 25.04 -26.78
N SER A 183 -8.28 25.78 -27.65
CA SER A 183 -8.64 27.14 -28.03
C SER A 183 -9.84 27.15 -28.98
N GLU A 184 -9.89 26.22 -29.92
CA GLU A 184 -11.03 26.03 -30.83
C GLU A 184 -12.31 25.65 -30.06
N VAL A 185 -12.22 24.75 -29.09
CA VAL A 185 -13.38 24.31 -28.27
C VAL A 185 -13.87 25.40 -27.31
N LYS A 186 -13.09 26.44 -27.01
CA LYS A 186 -13.60 27.60 -26.24
C LYS A 186 -14.67 28.39 -27.00
N ALA A 187 -14.69 28.31 -28.33
CA ALA A 187 -15.70 29.00 -29.14
C ALA A 187 -17.07 28.28 -29.15
N LEU A 188 -17.17 27.09 -28.54
CA LEU A 188 -18.40 26.30 -28.43
C LEU A 188 -19.07 26.55 -27.06
N GLU A 189 -20.37 26.83 -27.04
CA GLU A 189 -21.15 27.13 -25.82
C GLU A 189 -22.05 25.99 -25.32
N ASP A 190 -21.83 24.75 -25.76
CA ASP A 190 -22.68 23.61 -25.40
C ASP A 190 -22.07 22.65 -24.36
N HIS A 191 -22.91 21.75 -23.86
CA HIS A 191 -22.52 20.68 -22.93
C HIS A 191 -21.46 19.74 -23.54
N GLU A 192 -21.48 19.55 -24.87
CA GLU A 192 -20.48 18.73 -25.58
C GLU A 192 -19.08 19.36 -25.49
N ALA A 193 -18.98 20.69 -25.57
CA ALA A 193 -17.73 21.41 -25.39
C ALA A 193 -17.10 21.15 -24.03
N GLN A 194 -17.90 20.99 -22.96
CA GLN A 194 -17.39 20.69 -21.64
C GLN A 194 -16.80 19.28 -21.55
N ALA A 195 -17.47 18.29 -22.15
CA ALA A 195 -16.96 16.91 -22.24
C ALA A 195 -15.64 16.87 -23.04
N ILE A 196 -15.58 17.56 -24.18
CA ILE A 196 -14.38 17.65 -25.01
C ILE A 196 -13.24 18.35 -24.26
N ARG A 197 -13.51 19.43 -23.53
CA ARG A 197 -12.50 20.11 -22.69
C ARG A 197 -11.91 19.20 -21.62
N GLY A 198 -12.73 18.35 -21.00
CA GLY A 198 -12.29 17.32 -20.07
C GLY A 198 -11.32 16.34 -20.74
N THR A 199 -11.73 15.73 -21.85
CA THR A 199 -10.90 14.81 -22.62
C THR A 199 -9.58 15.43 -23.06
N LEU A 200 -9.60 16.66 -23.58
CA LEU A 200 -8.39 17.37 -24.00
C LEU A 200 -7.44 17.68 -22.83
N LYS A 201 -7.98 17.94 -21.62
CA LYS A 201 -7.17 18.09 -20.42
C LYS A 201 -6.47 16.77 -20.08
N ASP A 202 -7.18 15.65 -20.12
CA ASP A 202 -6.62 14.34 -19.79
C ASP A 202 -5.54 13.90 -20.80
N MET A 203 -5.71 14.28 -22.07
CA MET A 203 -4.73 14.04 -23.13
C MET A 203 -3.38 14.75 -22.89
N THR A 204 -3.26 15.71 -21.97
CA THR A 204 -1.98 16.40 -21.70
C THR A 204 -0.94 15.49 -21.03
N THR A 205 -1.37 14.38 -20.44
CA THR A 205 -0.49 13.38 -19.83
C THR A 205 -0.45 12.08 -20.64
N ILE A 206 0.58 11.27 -20.42
CA ILE A 206 0.65 9.91 -20.98
C ILE A 206 -0.53 9.05 -20.50
N SER A 207 -0.93 8.06 -21.30
CA SER A 207 -2.03 7.17 -20.91
C SER A 207 -1.67 6.33 -19.68
N ILE A 208 -2.69 5.80 -18.99
CA ILE A 208 -2.49 4.96 -17.81
C ILE A 208 -1.56 3.79 -18.13
N GLY A 209 -1.83 3.03 -19.19
CA GLY A 209 -0.98 1.92 -19.62
C GLY A 209 0.45 2.34 -19.96
N GLN A 210 0.66 3.51 -20.58
CA GLN A 210 2.01 4.04 -20.82
C GLN A 210 2.73 4.38 -19.52
N GLY A 211 2.04 5.01 -18.56
CA GLY A 211 2.57 5.35 -17.24
C GLY A 211 2.95 4.11 -16.43
N ILE A 212 2.09 3.08 -16.43
CA ILE A 212 2.36 1.78 -15.78
C ILE A 212 3.59 1.14 -16.42
N ARG A 213 3.64 1.05 -17.77
CA ARG A 213 4.78 0.47 -18.47
C ARG A 213 6.07 1.22 -18.18
N SER A 214 6.01 2.54 -18.07
CA SER A 214 7.17 3.39 -17.77
C SER A 214 7.73 3.11 -16.37
N VAL A 215 6.89 3.16 -15.33
CA VAL A 215 7.34 2.91 -13.94
C VAL A 215 7.81 1.47 -13.76
N VAL A 216 7.09 0.50 -14.32
CA VAL A 216 7.48 -0.92 -14.23
C VAL A 216 8.81 -1.17 -14.94
N ARG A 217 9.03 -0.60 -16.12
CA ARG A 217 10.30 -0.76 -16.85
C ARG A 217 11.48 -0.23 -16.06
N ARG A 218 11.31 0.91 -15.39
CA ARG A 218 12.36 1.54 -14.58
C ARG A 218 12.78 0.66 -13.40
N HIS A 219 11.82 0.03 -12.73
CA HIS A 219 12.06 -0.71 -11.49
C HIS A 219 12.25 -2.22 -11.67
N LEU A 220 11.65 -2.82 -12.70
CA LEU A 220 11.61 -4.28 -12.92
C LEU A 220 12.09 -4.72 -14.32
N GLY A 221 12.34 -3.78 -15.25
CA GLY A 221 12.83 -4.08 -16.59
C GLY A 221 11.76 -4.32 -17.66
N GLU A 222 12.20 -4.52 -18.90
CA GLU A 222 11.33 -4.50 -20.10
C GLU A 222 10.35 -5.69 -20.17
N GLU A 223 10.78 -6.90 -19.80
CA GLU A 223 9.89 -8.07 -19.79
C GLU A 223 8.70 -7.85 -18.85
N SER A 224 8.97 -7.35 -17.64
CA SER A 224 7.94 -7.01 -16.68
C SER A 224 7.01 -5.90 -17.19
N ALA A 225 7.55 -4.94 -17.94
CA ALA A 225 6.76 -3.86 -18.52
C ALA A 225 5.76 -4.37 -19.58
N ARG A 226 6.10 -5.43 -20.34
CA ARG A 226 5.18 -6.10 -21.26
C ARG A 226 4.08 -6.84 -20.53
N GLU A 227 4.43 -7.54 -19.45
CA GLU A 227 3.45 -8.26 -18.65
C GLU A 227 2.47 -7.32 -17.93
N ALA A 228 2.95 -6.21 -17.38
CA ALA A 228 2.09 -5.19 -16.79
C ALA A 228 1.07 -4.62 -17.80
N LYS A 229 1.47 -4.49 -19.07
CA LYS A 229 0.55 -4.11 -20.15
C LYS A 229 -0.59 -5.13 -20.31
N ILE A 230 -0.27 -6.42 -20.33
CA ILE A 230 -1.28 -7.50 -20.45
C ILE A 230 -2.26 -7.45 -19.28
N LEU A 231 -1.77 -7.30 -18.04
CA LEU A 231 -2.62 -7.20 -16.85
C LEU A 231 -3.56 -5.98 -16.92
N TYR A 232 -3.06 -4.84 -17.40
CA TYR A 232 -3.88 -3.65 -17.58
C TYR A 232 -4.94 -3.81 -18.68
N GLU A 233 -4.60 -4.48 -19.80
CA GLU A 233 -5.57 -4.80 -20.85
C GLU A 233 -6.70 -5.70 -20.33
N LEU A 234 -6.37 -6.73 -19.55
CA LEU A 234 -7.37 -7.60 -18.90
C LEU A 234 -8.26 -6.83 -17.92
N ARG A 235 -7.69 -5.93 -17.12
CA ARG A 235 -8.47 -5.03 -16.26
C ARG A 235 -9.40 -4.14 -17.07
N SER A 236 -8.92 -3.59 -18.18
CA SER A 236 -9.69 -2.73 -19.06
C SER A 236 -10.87 -3.50 -19.67
N GLU A 237 -10.64 -4.71 -20.18
CA GLU A 237 -11.69 -5.61 -20.67
C GLU A 237 -12.73 -5.86 -19.58
N LEU A 238 -12.29 -6.35 -18.41
CA LEU A 238 -13.17 -6.70 -17.29
C LEU A 238 -14.07 -5.54 -16.84
N ILE A 239 -13.53 -4.32 -16.75
CA ILE A 239 -14.31 -3.14 -16.33
C ILE A 239 -15.30 -2.67 -17.40
N HIS A 240 -14.97 -2.81 -18.69
CA HIS A 240 -15.84 -2.32 -19.76
C HIS A 240 -16.91 -3.33 -20.20
N THR A 241 -16.61 -4.62 -20.12
CA THR A 241 -17.54 -5.69 -20.57
C THR A 241 -18.19 -6.43 -19.41
N GLY A 242 -17.68 -6.26 -18.18
CA GLY A 242 -18.09 -7.02 -17.00
C GLY A 242 -17.56 -8.46 -16.96
N THR A 243 -16.84 -8.91 -18.00
CA THR A 243 -16.36 -10.30 -18.12
C THR A 243 -14.98 -10.34 -18.77
N THR A 244 -14.27 -11.47 -18.65
CA THR A 244 -13.05 -11.72 -19.43
C THR A 244 -12.96 -13.20 -19.76
N SER A 245 -12.35 -13.51 -20.90
CA SER A 245 -12.05 -14.89 -21.30
C SER A 245 -10.83 -15.48 -20.56
N ALA A 246 -10.05 -14.64 -19.89
CA ALA A 246 -8.86 -15.08 -19.17
C ALA A 246 -9.21 -15.76 -17.83
N ASP A 247 -8.32 -16.67 -17.39
CA ASP A 247 -8.37 -17.20 -16.03
C ASP A 247 -8.03 -16.09 -15.02
N LEU A 248 -9.06 -15.53 -14.39
CA LEU A 248 -8.94 -14.47 -13.39
C LEU A 248 -8.13 -14.89 -12.16
N ASN A 249 -8.10 -16.19 -11.80
CA ASN A 249 -7.28 -16.63 -10.67
C ASN A 249 -5.79 -16.53 -11.00
N GLU A 250 -5.40 -16.90 -12.22
CA GLU A 250 -4.02 -16.73 -12.67
C GLU A 250 -3.67 -15.25 -12.87
N ALA A 251 -4.55 -14.46 -13.49
CA ALA A 251 -4.36 -13.02 -13.64
C ALA A 251 -4.16 -12.34 -12.28
N ARG A 252 -4.98 -12.69 -11.27
CA ARG A 252 -4.83 -12.22 -9.88
C ARG A 252 -3.49 -12.62 -9.27
N ARG A 253 -3.07 -13.88 -9.39
CA ARG A 253 -1.76 -14.33 -8.86
C ARG A 253 -0.60 -13.57 -9.49
N ARG A 254 -0.67 -13.33 -10.81
CA ARG A 254 0.33 -12.54 -11.55
C ARG A 254 0.34 -11.09 -11.08
N ALA A 255 -0.83 -10.45 -10.98
CA ALA A 255 -0.97 -9.10 -10.48
C ALA A 255 -0.42 -8.95 -9.05
N ALA A 256 -0.67 -9.93 -8.17
CA ALA A 256 -0.14 -9.93 -6.81
C ALA A 256 1.39 -9.95 -6.78
N ARG A 257 2.02 -10.84 -7.56
CA ARG A 257 3.49 -10.89 -7.68
C ARG A 257 4.06 -9.59 -8.24
N PHE A 258 3.38 -8.99 -9.21
CA PHE A 258 3.77 -7.72 -9.83
C PHE A 258 3.71 -6.54 -8.88
N ALA A 259 2.54 -6.33 -8.26
CA ALA A 259 2.31 -5.28 -7.29
C ALA A 259 3.31 -5.38 -6.14
N ASN A 260 3.53 -6.60 -5.63
CA ASN A 260 4.50 -6.88 -4.58
C ASN A 260 5.93 -6.50 -5.00
N SER A 261 6.40 -7.01 -6.14
CA SER A 261 7.77 -6.78 -6.61
C SER A 261 8.03 -5.29 -6.88
N LEU A 262 7.05 -4.60 -7.49
CA LEU A 262 7.17 -3.18 -7.80
C LEU A 262 7.20 -2.33 -6.52
N LEU A 263 6.27 -2.55 -5.60
CA LEU A 263 6.22 -1.84 -4.32
C LEU A 263 7.51 -2.06 -3.52
N MET A 264 7.99 -3.30 -3.43
CA MET A 264 9.25 -3.58 -2.73
C MET A 264 10.44 -2.83 -3.33
N ARG A 265 10.55 -2.78 -4.67
CA ARG A 265 11.61 -2.00 -5.33
C ARG A 265 11.52 -0.51 -5.03
N ILE A 266 10.32 0.06 -5.09
CA ILE A 266 10.07 1.48 -4.79
C ILE A 266 10.40 1.80 -3.33
N LEU A 267 9.96 0.97 -2.38
CA LEU A 267 10.25 1.15 -0.96
C LEU A 267 11.75 1.05 -0.66
N MET A 268 12.47 0.15 -1.33
CA MET A 268 13.92 0.02 -1.19
C MET A 268 14.69 1.18 -1.85
N ALA A 269 14.18 1.73 -2.96
CA ALA A 269 14.78 2.88 -3.65
C ALA A 269 14.54 4.22 -2.94
N GLY A 270 13.54 4.29 -2.06
CA GLY A 270 13.18 5.52 -1.36
C GLY A 270 12.15 6.40 -2.07
N GLY A 271 11.47 5.88 -3.09
CA GLY A 271 10.43 6.60 -3.83
C GLY A 271 10.20 6.07 -5.25
N VAL A 272 9.26 6.69 -5.95
CA VAL A 272 8.88 6.32 -7.33
C VAL A 272 9.88 6.88 -8.37
N GLY A 273 10.67 7.90 -7.98
CA GLY A 273 11.63 8.66 -8.80
C GLY A 273 12.70 7.84 -9.49
#